data_AF-A0A1L7ANG3-F1
#
_entry.id   AF-A0A1L7ANG3-F1
#
_cell.length_a   1.000
_cell.length_b   1.000
_cell.length_c   1.000
_cell.angle_alpha   90.00
_cell.angle_beta   90.00
_cell.angle_gamma   90.00
#
_symmetry.space_group_name_H-M   'P 1'
#
loop_
_entity.id
_entity.type
_entity.pdbx_description
1 polymer ?
#
loop_
_entity_poly.entity_id
_entity_poly.type
_entity_poly.pdbx_seq_one_letter_code
_entity_poly.pdbx_strand_id
1 'polypeptide(L)' 'MPATSSHDRHAHALTMASSLASARRWQSEACALREHAALTRLTAAQRAQLLREAEAADRQARFWLDGLPVSPPSDRRA' A
#
# COMPACT_ATOMS: atom_id res chain seq x y z
N MET A 1 -10.66 20.61 25.45
CA MET A 1 -10.16 19.49 24.61
C MET A 1 -11.26 19.14 23.62
N PRO A 2 -11.13 19.35 22.31
CA PRO A 2 -12.19 18.93 21.40
C PRO A 2 -12.11 17.41 21.26
N ALA A 3 -13.16 16.72 21.72
CA ALA A 3 -13.38 15.33 21.35
C ALA A 3 -13.58 15.32 19.83
N THR A 4 -12.69 14.68 19.08
CA THR A 4 -12.93 14.43 17.66
C THR A 4 -14.27 13.72 17.53
N SER A 5 -15.16 14.27 16.71
CA SER A 5 -16.54 13.80 16.61
C SER A 5 -16.52 12.33 16.15
N SER A 6 -17.49 11.54 16.59
CA SER A 6 -17.63 10.15 16.11
C SER A 6 -17.69 10.08 14.58
N HIS A 7 -18.21 11.14 13.96
CA HIS A 7 -18.22 11.33 12.52
C HIS A 7 -16.80 11.42 11.93
N ASP A 8 -15.91 12.22 12.52
CA ASP A 8 -14.53 12.41 12.06
C ASP A 8 -13.72 11.11 12.14
N ARG A 9 -13.92 10.34 13.23
CA ARG A 9 -13.28 9.02 13.40
C ARG A 9 -13.76 8.02 12.36
N HIS A 10 -15.05 8.04 12.02
CA HIS A 10 -15.61 7.12 11.01
C HIS A 10 -15.13 7.49 9.60
N ALA A 11 -15.17 8.77 9.23
CA ALA A 11 -14.63 9.26 7.98
C ALA A 11 -13.13 8.91 7.83
N HIS A 12 -12.36 9.10 8.91
CA HIS A 12 -10.94 8.72 8.94
C HIS A 12 -10.72 7.21 8.70
N ALA A 13 -11.50 6.36 9.37
CA ALA A 13 -11.41 4.90 9.20
C ALA A 13 -11.73 4.46 7.76
N LEU A 14 -12.72 5.08 7.10
CA LEU A 14 -13.04 4.82 5.70
C LEU A 14 -11.92 5.26 4.75
N THR A 15 -11.29 6.40 5.00
CA THR A 15 -10.09 6.83 4.26
C THR A 15 -8.94 5.83 4.43
N MET A 16 -8.67 5.38 5.66
CA MET A 16 -7.63 4.38 5.92
C MET A 16 -7.91 3.05 5.20
N ALA A 17 -9.14 2.56 5.26
CA ALA A 17 -9.55 1.32 4.58
C ALA A 17 -9.38 1.43 3.05
N SER A 18 -9.72 2.58 2.47
CA SER A 18 -9.59 2.83 1.04
C SER A 18 -8.13 2.91 0.59
N SER A 19 -7.28 3.62 1.35
CA SER A 19 -5.83 3.66 1.09
C SER A 19 -5.17 2.29 1.22
N LEU A 20 -5.56 1.50 2.24
CA LEU A 20 -5.06 0.13 2.41
C LEU A 20 -5.51 -0.78 1.25
N ALA A 21 -6.75 -0.66 0.79
CA ALA A 21 -7.23 -1.41 -0.37
C ALA A 21 -6.43 -1.06 -1.64
N SER A 22 -6.16 0.23 -1.87
CA SER A 22 -5.30 0.68 -2.97
C SER A 22 -3.88 0.14 -2.85
N ALA A 23 -3.27 0.21 -1.67
CA ALA A 23 -1.94 -0.33 -1.42
C ALA A 23 -1.86 -1.84 -1.71
N ARG A 24 -2.87 -2.61 -1.27
CA ARG A 24 -2.95 -4.05 -1.53
C ARG A 24 -3.07 -4.37 -3.02
N ARG A 25 -3.85 -3.60 -3.77
CA ARG A 25 -3.96 -3.78 -5.23
C ARG A 25 -2.60 -3.63 -5.92
N TRP A 26 -1.86 -2.58 -5.58
CA TRP A 26 -0.51 -2.36 -6.12
C TRP A 26 0.48 -3.46 -5.71
N GLN A 27 0.40 -3.95 -4.47
CA GLN A 27 1.22 -5.10 -4.02
C GLN A 27 0.90 -6.37 -4.79
N SER A 28 -0.39 -6.67 -5.04
CA SER A 28 -0.79 -7.82 -5.85
C SER A 28 -0.26 -7.72 -7.28
N GLU A 29 -0.28 -6.52 -7.88
CA GLU A 29 0.28 -6.29 -9.21
C GLU A 29 1.80 -6.47 -9.24
N ALA A 30 2.52 -5.95 -8.25
CA ALA A 30 3.95 -6.20 -8.10
C ALA A 30 4.29 -7.68 -7.95
N CYS A 31 3.46 -8.45 -7.22
CA CYS A 31 3.60 -9.89 -7.08
C CYS A 31 3.43 -10.60 -8.43
N ALA A 32 2.35 -10.28 -9.17
CA ALA A 32 2.08 -10.87 -10.48
C ALA A 32 3.21 -10.60 -11.49
N LEU A 33 3.79 -9.40 -11.48
CA LEU A 33 4.94 -9.04 -12.33
C LEU A 33 6.20 -9.86 -11.99
N ARG A 34 6.47 -10.08 -10.70
CA ARG A 34 7.58 -10.93 -10.23
C ARG A 34 7.37 -12.40 -10.59
N GLU A 35 6.16 -12.90 -10.40
CA GLU A 35 5.79 -14.26 -10.79
C GLU A 35 5.95 -14.46 -12.29
N HIS A 36 5.49 -13.51 -13.10
CA HIS A 36 5.66 -13.54 -14.56
C HIS A 36 7.14 -13.55 -14.95
N ALA A 37 7.97 -12.73 -14.30
CA ALA A 37 9.41 -12.66 -14.51
C ALA A 37 10.15 -13.97 -14.13
N ALA A 38 9.61 -14.71 -13.15
CA ALA A 38 10.16 -15.98 -12.66
C ALA A 38 9.73 -17.18 -13.51
N LEU A 39 8.47 -17.25 -13.91
CA LEU A 39 7.88 -18.42 -14.59
C LEU A 39 8.08 -18.39 -16.12
N THR A 40 8.30 -17.20 -16.71
CA THR A 40 8.36 -17.04 -18.17
C THR A 40 9.81 -17.09 -18.66
N ARG A 41 10.03 -17.76 -19.80
CA ARG A 41 11.31 -17.69 -20.52
C ARG A 41 11.43 -16.33 -21.20
N LEU A 42 12.11 -15.41 -20.54
CA LEU A 42 12.33 -14.05 -21.00
C LEU A 42 13.81 -13.80 -21.24
N THR A 43 14.11 -12.87 -22.15
CA THR A 43 15.45 -12.29 -22.24
C THR A 43 15.78 -11.52 -20.96
N ALA A 44 17.07 -11.32 -20.68
CA ALA A 44 17.51 -10.56 -19.50
C ALA A 44 16.92 -9.14 -19.48
N ALA A 45 16.81 -8.48 -20.64
CA ALA A 45 16.24 -7.15 -20.77
C ALA A 45 14.73 -7.11 -20.42
N GLN A 46 13.96 -8.09 -20.90
CA GLN A 46 12.53 -8.20 -20.60
C GLN A 46 12.29 -8.50 -19.11
N ARG A 47 13.07 -9.41 -18.52
CA ARG A 47 13.01 -9.69 -17.09
C ARG A 47 13.34 -8.45 -16.26
N ALA A 48 14.39 -7.71 -16.61
CA ALA A 48 14.75 -6.48 -15.93
C ALA A 48 13.65 -5.41 -16.03
N GLN A 49 12.96 -5.33 -17.16
CA GLN A 49 11.83 -4.42 -17.33
C GLN A 49 10.67 -4.75 -16.38
N LEU A 50 10.26 -6.02 -16.31
CA LEU A 50 9.19 -6.44 -15.39
C LEU A 50 9.55 -6.21 -13.93
N LEU A 51 10.80 -6.44 -13.54
CA LEU A 51 11.25 -6.18 -12.17
C LEU A 51 11.21 -4.68 -11.83
N ARG A 52 11.57 -3.80 -12.77
CA ARG A 52 11.42 -2.35 -12.59
C ARG A 52 9.95 -1.93 -12.45
N GLU A 53 9.06 -2.56 -13.20
CA GLU A 53 7.61 -2.32 -13.10
C GLU A 53 7.06 -2.80 -11.75
N ALA A 54 7.49 -3.97 -11.28
CA ALA A 54 7.14 -4.47 -9.95
C ALA A 54 7.61 -3.53 -8.83
N GLU A 55 8.84 -3.00 -8.94
CA GLU A 55 9.34 -1.98 -8.01
C GLU A 55 8.56 -0.66 -8.07
N ALA A 56 8.11 -0.25 -9.26
CA ALA A 56 7.27 0.93 -9.40
C ALA A 56 5.90 0.74 -8.72
N ALA A 57 5.28 -0.44 -8.89
CA ALA A 57 4.04 -0.81 -8.20
C ALA A 57 4.24 -0.85 -6.67
N ASP A 58 5.35 -1.39 -6.16
CA ASP A 58 5.67 -1.34 -4.73
C ASP A 58 5.83 0.09 -4.19
N ARG A 59 6.48 0.98 -4.96
CA ARG A 59 6.58 2.41 -4.59
C ARG A 59 5.20 3.06 -4.53
N GLN A 60 4.33 2.72 -5.48
CA GLN A 60 2.95 3.21 -5.50
C GLN A 60 2.15 2.68 -4.30
N ALA A 61 2.35 1.41 -3.91
CA ALA A 61 1.75 0.86 -2.70
C ALA A 61 2.21 1.59 -1.44
N ARG A 62 3.51 1.88 -1.33
CA ARG A 62 4.09 2.62 -0.20
C ARG A 62 3.54 4.04 -0.09
N PHE A 63 3.36 4.74 -1.20
CA PHE A 63 2.76 6.08 -1.20
C PHE A 63 1.39 6.11 -0.48
N TRP A 64 0.53 5.10 -0.71
CA TRP A 64 -0.76 5.00 -0.04
C TRP A 64 -0.67 4.63 1.45
N LEU A 65 0.41 3.98 1.87
CA LEU A 65 0.65 3.58 3.27
C LEU A 65 1.33 4.69 4.07
N ASP A 66 2.30 5.40 3.49
CA ASP A 66 3.05 6.48 4.14
C ASP A 66 2.19 7.75 4.34
N GLY A 67 1.15 7.92 3.52
CA GLY A 67 0.12 8.95 3.70
C GLY A 67 -0.90 8.64 4.80
N LEU A 68 -0.85 7.46 5.43
CA LEU A 68 -1.70 7.15 6.57
C LEU A 68 -1.10 7.81 7.82
N PRO A 69 -1.83 8.71 8.50
CA PRO A 69 -1.35 9.24 9.77
C PRO A 69 -1.25 8.05 10.73
N VAL A 70 -0.03 7.80 11.19
CA VAL A 70 0.23 6.87 12.28
C VAL A 70 -0.50 7.46 13.48
N SER A 71 -1.69 6.95 13.80
CA SER A 71 -2.33 7.32 15.07
C SER A 71 -1.34 6.94 16.17
N PRO A 72 -0.90 7.89 17.01
CA PRO A 72 -0.03 7.54 18.13
C PRO A 72 -0.75 6.48 18.97
N PRO A 73 -0.02 5.51 19.55
CA PRO A 73 -0.64 4.54 20.44
C PRO A 73 -1.40 5.33 21.50
N SER A 74 -2.72 5.15 21.52
CA SER A 74 -3.55 5.70 22.59
C SER A 74 -3.13 4.96 23.86
N ASP A 75 -2.15 5.53 24.55
CA ASP A 75 -1.79 5.17 25.91
C ASP A 75 -3.02 5.48 26.78
N ARG A 76 -3.93 4.50 26.85
CA ARG A 76 -4.89 4.41 27.95
C ARG A 76 -4.08 4.05 29.18
N ARG A 77 -3.63 5.06 29.91
CA ARG A 77 -3.26 4.87 31.31
C ARG A 77 -4.50 5.10 32.18
N ALA A 78 -4.70 4.10 33.04
CA ALA A 78 -5.76 3.90 34.01
C ALA A 78 -5.79 4.97 35.10
#